data_AF-A0A963M5J9-F1
#
_entry.id   AF-A0A963M5J9-F1
#
_cell.length_a   1.000
_cell.length_b   1.000
_cell.length_c   1.000
_cell.angle_alpha   90.00
_cell.angle_beta   90.00
_cell.angle_gamma   90.00
#
_symmetry.space_group_name_H-M   'P 1'
#
loop_
_entity.id
_entity.type
_entity.pdbx_description
1 polymer ?
#
loop_
_entity_poly.entity_id
_entity_poly.type
_entity_poly.pdbx_seq_one_letter_code
_entity_poly.pdbx_strand_id
1 'polypeptide(L)'
;AIGWNLVFNALFEAWERRQPVRGRSVARRVAHAIGFEGGLLLWLVPFFAWWLGVSLWQALLMDLGLLVFFLVYTYVFTWVFDRLFGLPASAG
;
A
#
# COMPACT_ATOMS: atom_id res chain seq x y z
N ALA A 1 -9.44 -3.85 -7.19
CA ALA A 1 -8.76 -2.54 -7.28
C ALA A 1 -9.74 -1.35 -7.35
N ILE A 2 -10.79 -1.39 -8.19
CA ILE A 2 -11.67 -0.20 -8.44
C ILE A 2 -12.58 0.15 -7.25
N GLY A 3 -13.17 -0.84 -6.57
CA GLY A 3 -14.16 -0.60 -5.50
C GLY A 3 -13.61 0.21 -4.32
N TRP A 4 -12.45 -0.16 -3.78
CA TRP A 4 -11.82 0.57 -2.67
C TRP A 4 -11.32 1.95 -3.09
N ASN A 5 -10.81 2.09 -4.32
CA ASN A 5 -10.37 3.38 -4.84
C ASN A 5 -11.52 4.39 -4.90
N LEU A 6 -12.70 3.96 -5.37
CA LEU A 6 -13.90 4.79 -5.42
C LEU A 6 -14.38 5.20 -4.02
N VAL A 7 -14.44 4.23 -3.09
CA VAL A 7 -14.85 4.49 -1.70
C VAL A 7 -13.87 5.44 -1.00
N PHE A 8 -12.57 5.21 -1.16
CA PHE A 8 -11.56 6.06 -0.56
C PHE A 8 -11.59 7.48 -1.13
N ASN A 9 -11.66 7.62 -2.46
CA ASN A 9 -11.77 8.93 -3.10
C ASN A 9 -13.01 9.69 -2.60
N ALA A 10 -14.17 9.02 -2.49
CA ALA A 10 -15.39 9.65 -2.00
C ALA A 10 -15.27 10.12 -0.54
N LEU A 11 -14.65 9.31 0.34
CA LEU A 11 -14.40 9.67 1.74
C LEU A 11 -13.38 10.80 1.87
N PHE A 12 -12.30 10.74 1.10
CA PHE A 12 -11.24 11.76 1.09
C PHE A 12 -11.78 13.10 0.58
N GLU A 13 -12.57 13.08 -0.48
CA GLU A 13 -13.22 14.28 -1.01
C GLU A 13 -14.26 14.85 -0.04
N ALA A 14 -15.03 14.00 0.66
CA ALA A 14 -15.93 14.44 1.72
C ALA A 14 -15.20 15.10 2.90
N TRP A 15 -14.02 14.59 3.25
CA TRP A 15 -13.14 15.20 4.26
C TRP A 15 -12.53 16.51 3.76
N GLU A 16 -12.07 16.56 2.50
CA GLU A 16 -11.48 17.75 1.89
C GLU A 16 -12.50 18.90 1.77
N ARG A 17 -13.77 18.58 1.48
CA ARG A 17 -14.89 19.54 1.46
C ARG A 17 -15.14 20.20 2.82
N ARG A 18 -14.73 19.58 3.93
CA ARG A 18 -14.85 20.14 5.29
C ARG A 18 -13.64 21.00 5.71
N GLN A 19 -12.59 21.06 4.89
CA GLN A 19 -11.38 21.81 5.21
C GLN A 19 -11.39 23.21 4.55
N PRO A 20 -11.27 24.31 5.33
CA PRO A 20 -11.38 25.68 4.82
C PRO A 20 -10.17 26.15 3.98
N VAL A 21 -9.04 25.44 4.04
CA VAL A 21 -7.78 25.85 3.37
C VAL A 21 -7.65 25.21 1.99
N ARG A 22 -7.82 25.99 0.91
CA ARG A 22 -7.57 25.56 -0.47
C ARG A 22 -6.13 25.83 -0.87
N GLY A 23 -5.28 24.81 -0.77
CA GLY A 23 -3.91 24.84 -1.27
C GLY A 23 -3.32 23.45 -1.44
N ARG A 24 -2.62 23.21 -2.55
CA ARG A 24 -1.91 21.94 -2.89
C ARG A 24 -0.69 21.71 -1.98
N SER A 25 -0.89 21.61 -0.67
CA SER A 25 0.19 21.34 0.27
C SER A 25 0.64 19.88 0.12
N VAL A 26 1.95 19.65 0.20
CA VAL A 26 2.55 18.30 0.28
C VAL A 26 1.90 17.49 1.40
N ALA A 27 1.48 18.15 2.48
CA ALA A 27 0.73 17.55 3.58
C ALA A 27 -0.58 16.86 3.15
N ARG A 28 -1.33 17.40 2.18
CA ARG A 28 -2.54 16.71 1.65
C ARG A 28 -2.20 15.45 0.88
N ARG A 29 -1.09 15.43 0.14
CA ARG A 29 -0.67 14.22 -0.59
C ARG A 29 -0.22 13.13 0.37
N VAL A 30 0.53 13.50 1.40
CA VAL A 30 0.93 12.57 2.47
C VAL A 30 -0.29 12.05 3.21
N ALA A 31 -1.25 12.91 3.57
CA ALA A 31 -2.50 12.50 4.20
C ALA A 31 -3.33 11.56 3.31
N HIS A 32 -3.37 11.79 2.00
CA HIS A 32 -4.04 10.91 1.05
C HIS A 32 -3.36 9.54 0.95
N ALA A 33 -2.02 9.51 0.82
CA ALA A 33 -1.25 8.26 0.75
C ALA A 33 -1.41 7.43 2.03
N ILE A 34 -1.17 8.06 3.19
CA ILE A 34 -1.32 7.41 4.51
C ILE A 34 -2.76 7.00 4.75
N GLY A 35 -3.74 7.82 4.37
CA GLY A 35 -5.16 7.47 4.51
C GLY A 35 -5.56 6.29 3.64
N PHE A 36 -5.07 6.22 2.41
CA PHE A 36 -5.41 5.15 1.47
C PHE A 36 -4.85 3.81 1.95
N GLU A 37 -3.56 3.82 2.29
CA GLU A 37 -2.83 2.64 2.73
C GLU A 37 -3.22 2.24 4.15
N GLY A 38 -3.36 3.19 5.06
CA GLY A 38 -3.84 2.97 6.42
C GLY A 38 -5.30 2.50 6.46
N GLY A 39 -6.17 3.04 5.61
CA GLY A 39 -7.56 2.60 5.49
C GLY A 39 -7.68 1.16 5.00
N LEU A 40 -6.81 0.74 4.08
CA LEU A 40 -6.69 -0.66 3.65
C LEU A 40 -6.26 -1.55 4.81
N LEU A 41 -5.20 -1.16 5.52
CA LEU A 41 -4.70 -1.91 6.68
C LEU A 41 -5.78 -2.04 7.77
N LEU A 42 -6.53 -0.97 8.06
CA LEU A 42 -7.61 -0.97 9.04
C LEU A 42 -8.76 -1.93 8.67
N TRP A 43 -8.93 -2.32 7.41
CA TRP A 43 -9.91 -3.31 6.98
C TRP A 43 -9.31 -4.71 6.84
N LEU A 44 -8.15 -4.82 6.20
CA LEU A 44 -7.48 -6.09 5.91
C LEU A 44 -6.95 -6.75 7.18
N VAL A 45 -6.32 -5.98 8.08
CA VAL A 45 -5.72 -6.50 9.31
C VAL A 45 -6.76 -7.17 10.22
N PRO A 46 -7.90 -6.53 10.59
CA PRO A 46 -8.90 -7.20 11.39
C PRO A 46 -9.58 -8.36 10.64
N PHE A 47 -9.74 -8.26 9.32
CA PHE A 47 -10.26 -9.36 8.52
C PHE A 47 -9.34 -10.60 8.60
N PHE A 48 -8.04 -10.43 8.40
CA PHE A 48 -7.07 -11.52 8.52
C PHE A 48 -6.91 -12.02 9.96
N ALA A 49 -6.92 -11.12 10.94
CA ALA A 49 -6.88 -11.47 12.35
C ALA A 49 -8.06 -12.38 12.73
N TRP A 50 -9.27 -12.02 12.30
CA TRP A 50 -10.47 -12.83 12.49
C TRP A 50 -10.41 -14.14 11.72
N TRP A 51 -10.02 -14.12 10.44
CA TRP A 51 -9.97 -15.29 9.58
C TRP A 51 -8.96 -16.34 10.07
N LEU A 52 -7.79 -15.90 10.53
CA LEU A 52 -6.70 -16.78 10.97
C LEU A 52 -6.73 -17.04 12.48
N GLY A 53 -7.62 -16.40 13.23
CA GLY A 53 -7.67 -16.50 14.68
C GLY A 53 -6.43 -15.95 15.40
N VAL A 54 -5.75 -14.99 14.78
CA VAL A 54 -4.51 -14.37 15.31
C VAL A 54 -4.80 -12.98 15.87
N SER A 55 -3.91 -12.48 16.73
CA SER A 55 -4.05 -11.11 17.24
C SER A 55 -3.80 -10.06 16.14
N LEU A 56 -4.32 -8.84 16.31
CA LEU A 56 -4.09 -7.73 15.37
C LEU A 56 -2.59 -7.45 15.16
N TRP A 57 -1.78 -7.59 16.23
CA TRP A 57 -0.34 -7.41 16.16
C TRP A 57 0.33 -8.49 15.31
N GLN A 58 -0.12 -9.75 15.44
CA GLN A 58 0.37 -10.85 14.60
C GLN A 58 -0.05 -10.65 13.14
N ALA A 59 -1.30 -10.25 12.88
CA ALA A 59 -1.77 -9.96 11.52
C ALA A 59 -0.96 -8.83 10.86
N LEU A 60 -0.64 -7.75 11.59
CA LEU A 60 0.24 -6.67 11.12
C LEU A 60 1.66 -7.16 10.80
N LEU A 61 2.24 -7.98 11.69
CA LEU A 61 3.57 -8.54 11.47
C LEU A 61 3.62 -9.49 10.27
N MET A 62 2.56 -10.28 10.06
CA MET A 62 2.43 -11.15 8.89
C MET A 62 2.35 -10.35 7.60
N ASP A 63 1.58 -9.27 7.58
CA ASP A 63 1.45 -8.40 6.41
C ASP A 63 2.79 -7.71 6.09
N LEU A 64 3.49 -7.18 7.11
CA LEU A 64 4.82 -6.61 6.96
C LEU A 64 5.84 -7.65 6.48
N GLY A 65 5.81 -8.86 7.03
CA GLY A 65 6.69 -9.96 6.64
C GLY A 65 6.47 -10.39 5.19
N LEU A 66 5.20 -10.44 4.75
CA LEU A 66 4.85 -10.73 3.36
C LEU A 66 5.34 -9.63 2.42
N LEU A 67 5.17 -8.35 2.78
CA LEU A 67 5.62 -7.21 2.00
C LEU A 67 7.15 -7.21 1.84
N VAL A 68 7.88 -7.41 2.94
CA VAL A 68 9.35 -7.53 2.91
C VAL A 68 9.78 -8.75 2.09
N PHE A 69 9.12 -9.90 2.25
CA PHE A 69 9.41 -11.10 1.47
C PHE A 69 9.23 -10.85 -0.03
N PHE A 70 8.11 -10.26 -0.45
CA PHE A 70 7.89 -9.91 -1.85
C PHE A 70 8.91 -8.91 -2.38
N LEU A 71 9.27 -7.89 -1.59
CA LEU A 71 10.28 -6.91 -1.98
C LEU A 71 11.64 -7.58 -2.22
N VAL A 72 12.09 -8.42 -1.29
CA VAL A 72 13.34 -9.17 -1.43
C VAL A 72 13.26 -10.15 -2.59
N TYR A 73 12.16 -10.91 -2.70
CA TYR A 73 11.93 -11.85 -3.80
C TYR A 73 11.99 -11.15 -5.15
N THR A 74 11.27 -10.04 -5.33
CA THR A 74 11.28 -9.26 -6.57
C THR A 74 12.68 -8.74 -6.86
N TYR A 75 13.37 -8.15 -5.88
CA TYR A 75 14.74 -7.67 -6.07
C TYR A 75 15.69 -8.79 -6.52
N VAL A 76 15.70 -9.92 -5.82
CA VAL A 76 16.56 -11.07 -6.14
C VAL A 76 16.17 -11.64 -7.50
N PHE A 77 14.88 -11.77 -7.79
CA PHE A 77 14.40 -12.26 -9.06
C PHE A 77 14.88 -11.38 -10.21
N THR A 78 14.71 -10.05 -10.11
CA THR A 78 15.18 -9.12 -11.15
C THR A 78 16.70 -9.18 -11.29
N TRP A 79 17.44 -9.24 -10.18
CA TRP A 79 18.90 -9.36 -10.20
C TRP A 79 19.37 -10.66 -10.87
N VAL A 80 18.75 -11.80 -10.55
CA VAL A 80 19.06 -13.09 -11.18
C VAL A 80 18.68 -13.07 -12.66
N PHE A 81 17.51 -12.51 -12.99
CA PHE A 81 17.03 -12.39 -14.37
C PHE A 81 18.00 -11.57 -15.22
N ASP A 82 18.42 -10.39 -14.73
CA ASP A 82 19.40 -9.52 -15.39
C ASP A 82 20.76 -10.22 -15.56
N ARG A 83 21.15 -11.04 -14.56
CA ARG A 83 22.41 -11.81 -14.60
C ARG A 83 22.39 -12.95 -15.61
N LEU A 84 21.25 -13.58 -15.82
CA LEU A 84 21.07 -14.74 -16.71
C LEU A 84 20.77 -14.34 -18.16
N PHE A 85 19.94 -13.32 -18.36
CA PHE A 85 19.47 -12.91 -19.68
C PHE A 85 20.16 -11.64 -20.21
N GLY A 86 20.94 -10.95 -19.36
CA GLY A 86 21.49 -9.64 -19.68
C GLY A 86 20.41 -8.56 -19.70
N LEU A 87 20.82 -7.30 -19.55
CA LEU A 87 19.90 -6.17 -19.62
C LEU A 87 19.22 -6.13 -21.01
N PRO A 88 17.89 -5.93 -21.10
CA PRO A 88 17.26 -5.65 -22.39
C PRO A 88 17.89 -4.39 -23.00
N ALA A 89 18.08 -4.38 -24.32
CA ALA A 89 18.72 -3.30 -25.08
C ALA A 89 18.03 -1.91 -24.93
N SER A 90 16.96 -1.81 -24.14
CA SER A 90 16.25 -0.58 -23.76
C SER A 90 16.79 0.12 -22.50
N ALA A 91 17.84 -0.41 -21.86
CA ALA A 91 18.45 0.16 -20.65
C ALA A 91 19.68 1.07 -20.93
N GLY A 92 19.93 1.42 -22.20
CA GLY A 92 20.99 2.35 -22.63
C GLY A 92 20.46 3.72 -23.01
#